data_AF-A0A4Z0P800-F1
#
_entry.id   AF-A0A4Z0P800-F1
#
_cell.length_a   1.000
_cell.length_b   1.000
_cell.length_c   1.000
_cell.angle_alpha   90.00
_cell.angle_beta   90.00
_cell.angle_gamma   90.00
#
_symmetry.space_group_name_H-M   'P 1'
#
loop_
_entity.id
_entity.type
_entity.pdbx_description
1 polymer ?
#
loop_
_entity_poly.entity_id
_entity_poly.type
_entity_poly.pdbx_seq_one_letter_code
_entity_poly.pdbx_strand_id
1 'polypeptide(L)'
;MKSAPAALKKTHAAELKELKATQTQAQQTLVAQRERLDRGFVEGRCVAYPWFRQYYFEHGLLSYLTRQLIWRFHRQEGGHTDALWLDSAWRTVHGEILTPADTDTVQLWHPVLSTTDEVLAWRTLLDEKQLRQPLKQAYREVYLLTPPEENTRTYSNRMAAHVLRQHQFSSLAKLRGWRYSLMGAYDKGYESDSATLELPAHGLQAQFWVSEVNADNAWNDTGIWHYVSTDQVRFVTNHGPVPLPEVPPLVFSEVMRDVDLFVGVASVGNDPLWRDNGGLPAYRNYWENYSFGELGEVAKTRKLALERLVPRLKIGKVSEIKDRFLVVRGKLRTYKIHLGSGNILMEPNDQYLCIVPDRSAKTTSSDVFLPFEGDAVLSIILSKALLLMDDDNITDETITRQIKR
;
A
#
# COMPACT_ATOMS: atom_id res chain seq x y z
N MET A 1 6.61 12.35 -23.46
CA MET A 1 6.33 12.01 -24.88
C MET A 1 6.67 10.54 -25.16
N LYS A 2 5.79 9.75 -25.78
CA LYS A 2 6.08 8.32 -26.08
C LYS A 2 7.02 8.14 -27.30
N SER A 3 7.03 9.05 -28.27
CA SER A 3 8.13 9.17 -29.24
C SER A 3 8.14 10.55 -29.90
N ALA A 4 9.33 11.10 -30.22
CA ALA A 4 9.45 12.36 -30.94
C ALA A 4 9.30 12.15 -32.46
N PRO A 5 8.65 13.07 -33.19
CA PRO A 5 8.54 13.05 -34.65
C PRO A 5 9.89 12.88 -35.35
N ALA A 6 9.89 12.18 -36.50
CA ALA A 6 11.09 11.89 -37.27
C ALA A 6 11.81 13.17 -37.75
N ALA A 7 11.06 14.23 -38.06
CA ALA A 7 11.61 15.53 -38.46
C ALA A 7 12.47 16.15 -37.35
N LEU A 8 11.94 16.23 -36.12
CA LEU A 8 12.67 16.77 -34.96
C LEU A 8 13.88 15.93 -34.57
N LYS A 9 13.82 14.60 -34.77
CA LYS A 9 14.99 13.72 -34.57
C LYS A 9 16.11 14.01 -35.57
N LYS A 10 15.81 14.52 -36.77
CA LYS A 10 16.81 14.85 -37.79
C LYS A 10 17.37 16.26 -37.62
N THR A 11 16.53 17.25 -37.26
CA THR A 11 16.94 18.67 -37.21
C THR A 11 17.37 19.15 -35.83
N HIS A 12 16.88 18.56 -34.74
CA HIS A 12 17.11 19.02 -33.35
C HIS A 12 17.52 17.86 -32.42
N ALA A 13 18.36 16.94 -32.90
CA ALA A 13 18.72 15.73 -32.15
C ALA A 13 19.35 16.01 -30.77
N ALA A 14 20.18 17.06 -30.68
CA ALA A 14 20.85 17.45 -29.43
C ALA A 14 19.85 18.02 -28.40
N GLU A 15 19.03 18.99 -28.78
CA GLU A 15 17.96 19.57 -27.95
C GLU A 15 16.97 18.50 -27.48
N LEU A 16 16.62 17.56 -28.37
CA LEU A 16 15.73 16.45 -28.01
C LEU A 16 16.37 15.50 -26.98
N LYS A 17 17.68 15.28 -27.06
CA LYS A 17 18.42 14.47 -26.08
C LYS A 17 18.43 15.16 -24.72
N GLU A 18 18.69 16.46 -24.69
CA GLU A 18 18.67 17.28 -23.47
C GLU A 18 17.27 17.29 -22.84
N LEU A 19 16.22 17.56 -23.61
CA LEU A 19 14.84 17.54 -23.14
C LEU A 19 14.45 16.20 -22.52
N LYS A 20 14.86 15.08 -23.13
CA LYS A 20 14.63 13.73 -22.58
C LYS A 20 15.39 13.49 -21.28
N ALA A 21 16.61 14.00 -21.16
CA ALA A 21 17.38 13.93 -19.93
C ALA A 21 16.68 14.72 -18.81
N THR A 22 16.25 15.95 -19.08
CA THR A 22 15.47 16.78 -18.15
C THR A 22 14.16 16.10 -17.75
N GLN A 23 13.43 15.52 -18.70
CA GLN A 23 12.19 14.77 -18.42
C GLN A 23 12.47 13.60 -17.46
N THR A 24 13.53 12.83 -17.72
CA THR A 24 13.90 11.68 -16.89
C THR A 24 14.28 12.12 -15.48
N GLN A 25 15.07 13.18 -15.35
CA GLN A 25 15.48 13.73 -14.06
C GLN A 25 14.29 14.28 -13.27
N ALA A 26 13.37 14.99 -13.92
CA ALA A 26 12.16 15.50 -13.28
C ALA A 26 11.26 14.35 -12.78
N GLN A 27 11.13 13.27 -13.56
CA GLN A 27 10.36 12.09 -13.15
C GLN A 27 10.99 11.37 -11.96
N GLN A 28 12.31 11.17 -11.97
CA GLN A 28 13.04 10.57 -10.84
C GLN A 28 12.91 11.43 -9.59
N THR A 29 12.98 12.75 -9.76
CA THR A 29 12.84 13.70 -8.65
C THR A 29 11.42 13.68 -8.09
N LEU A 30 10.38 13.66 -8.93
CA LEU A 30 8.98 13.54 -8.48
C LEU A 30 8.76 12.27 -7.66
N VAL A 31 9.29 11.12 -8.12
CA VAL A 31 9.20 9.87 -7.36
C VAL A 31 9.88 10.02 -6.00
N ALA A 32 11.12 10.53 -5.97
CA ALA A 32 11.85 10.74 -4.72
C ALA A 32 11.13 11.71 -3.76
N GLN A 33 10.52 12.78 -4.28
CA GLN A 33 9.75 13.73 -3.48
C GLN A 33 8.43 13.12 -2.97
N ARG A 34 7.76 12.30 -3.76
CA ARG A 34 6.58 11.54 -3.32
C ARG A 34 6.93 10.62 -2.16
N GLU A 35 8.01 9.84 -2.27
CA GLU A 35 8.46 8.96 -1.19
C GLU A 35 8.90 9.76 0.06
N ARG A 36 9.46 10.96 -0.12
CA ARG A 36 9.78 11.87 0.99
C ARG A 36 8.51 12.41 1.68
N LEU A 37 7.48 12.75 0.92
CA LEU A 37 6.18 13.17 1.47
C LEU A 37 5.51 12.02 2.23
N ASP A 38 5.53 10.80 1.69
CA ASP A 38 4.97 9.61 2.37
C ASP A 38 5.69 9.34 3.70
N ARG A 39 7.03 9.46 3.76
CA ARG A 39 7.78 9.40 5.04
C ARG A 39 7.46 10.55 5.99
N GLY A 40 6.92 11.67 5.50
CA GLY A 40 6.50 12.79 6.33
C GLY A 40 5.37 12.43 7.31
N PHE A 41 4.59 11.37 7.04
CA PHE A 41 3.56 10.89 7.95
C PHE A 41 4.14 10.38 9.26
N VAL A 42 5.05 9.40 9.21
CA VAL A 42 5.63 8.81 10.43
C VAL A 42 6.45 9.82 11.23
N GLU A 43 7.09 10.79 10.55
CA GLU A 43 7.81 11.89 11.19
C GLU A 43 6.89 12.89 11.90
N GLY A 44 5.59 12.94 11.56
CA GLY A 44 4.67 13.96 12.07
C GLY A 44 5.09 15.39 11.67
N ARG A 45 5.69 15.55 10.49
CA ARG A 45 6.37 16.80 10.11
C ARG A 45 5.41 17.98 10.02
N CYS A 46 5.68 19.03 10.79
CA CYS A 46 5.02 20.34 10.70
C CYS A 46 5.98 21.38 10.12
N VAL A 47 5.51 22.18 9.17
CA VAL A 47 6.30 23.20 8.46
C VAL A 47 5.61 24.54 8.56
N ALA A 48 6.33 25.62 8.85
CA ALA A 48 5.75 26.97 8.84
C ALA A 48 5.13 27.30 7.48
N TYR A 49 3.94 27.91 7.47
CA TYR A 49 3.19 28.16 6.24
C TYR A 49 3.99 28.91 5.15
N PRO A 50 4.81 29.95 5.45
CA PRO A 50 5.62 30.60 4.43
C PRO A 50 6.59 29.64 3.71
N TRP A 51 7.17 28.70 4.45
CA TRP A 51 8.08 27.69 3.91
C TRP A 51 7.33 26.63 3.11
N PHE A 52 6.18 26.19 3.61
CA PHE A 52 5.29 25.30 2.85
C PHE A 52 4.88 25.94 1.52
N ARG A 53 4.46 27.21 1.55
CA ARG A 53 4.06 27.95 0.34
C ARG A 53 5.19 27.97 -0.68
N GLN A 54 6.38 28.42 -0.28
CA GLN A 54 7.53 28.56 -1.18
C GLN A 54 8.07 27.23 -1.71
N TYR A 55 8.31 26.25 -0.82
CA TYR A 55 9.08 25.05 -1.16
C TYR A 55 8.23 23.86 -1.57
N TYR A 56 6.92 23.88 -1.30
CA TYR A 56 6.00 22.77 -1.63
C TYR A 56 4.88 23.20 -2.58
N PHE A 57 4.14 24.24 -2.25
CA PHE A 57 2.90 24.58 -2.94
C PHE A 57 3.10 25.40 -4.23
N GLU A 58 4.00 26.38 -4.19
CA GLU A 58 4.38 27.24 -5.33
C GLU A 58 5.59 26.70 -6.09
N HIS A 59 6.25 25.67 -5.56
CA HIS A 59 7.39 25.06 -6.20
C HIS A 59 7.00 24.40 -7.55
N GLY A 60 7.76 24.70 -8.61
CA GLY A 60 7.42 24.30 -9.98
C GLY A 60 7.25 22.80 -10.21
N LEU A 61 7.89 21.95 -9.39
CA LEU A 61 7.75 20.49 -9.49
C LEU A 61 6.91 19.89 -8.35
N LEU A 62 7.03 20.40 -7.12
CA LEU A 62 6.37 19.79 -5.96
C LEU A 62 4.87 20.12 -5.93
N SER A 63 4.47 21.24 -6.54
CA SER A 63 3.07 21.64 -6.69
C SER A 63 2.19 20.56 -7.33
N TYR A 64 2.73 19.75 -8.25
CA TYR A 64 2.02 18.62 -8.84
C TYR A 64 1.65 17.53 -7.83
N LEU A 65 2.44 17.37 -6.77
CA LEU A 65 2.14 16.45 -5.69
C LEU A 65 1.27 17.14 -4.62
N THR A 66 1.63 18.35 -4.22
CA THR A 66 1.09 18.99 -3.02
C THR A 66 -0.33 19.52 -3.19
N ARG A 67 -0.71 19.99 -4.39
CA ARG A 67 -2.06 20.52 -4.65
C ARG A 67 -3.17 19.48 -4.62
N GLN A 68 -2.82 18.20 -4.79
CA GLN A 68 -3.76 17.07 -4.81
C GLN A 68 -3.91 16.39 -3.42
N LEU A 69 -3.24 16.95 -2.41
CA LEU A 69 -3.21 16.41 -1.05
C LEU A 69 -4.02 17.29 -0.10
N ILE A 70 -4.62 16.66 0.90
CA ILE A 70 -5.28 17.32 2.02
C ILE A 70 -4.18 17.75 3.00
N TRP A 71 -4.27 18.98 3.50
CA TRP A 71 -3.30 19.54 4.45
C TRP A 71 -4.02 20.00 5.71
N ARG A 72 -3.38 19.76 6.85
CA ARG A 72 -3.81 20.24 8.15
C ARG A 72 -3.08 21.53 8.47
N PHE A 73 -3.82 22.61 8.64
CA PHE A 73 -3.31 23.93 9.02
C PHE A 73 -3.56 24.13 10.51
N HIS A 74 -2.49 24.19 11.30
CA HIS A 74 -2.53 24.45 12.75
C HIS A 74 -2.38 25.94 13.01
N ARG A 75 -3.32 26.52 13.76
CA ARG A 75 -3.33 27.95 14.11
C ARG A 75 -2.52 28.21 15.36
N GLN A 76 -1.96 29.41 15.46
CA GLN A 76 -1.18 29.84 16.64
C GLN A 76 -2.02 29.85 17.93
N GLU A 77 -3.30 30.22 17.84
CA GLU A 77 -4.24 30.26 18.97
C GLU A 77 -4.74 28.87 19.39
N GLY A 78 -4.28 27.81 18.72
CA GLY A 78 -4.71 26.44 18.91
C GLY A 78 -5.79 26.00 17.91
N GLY A 79 -5.99 24.69 17.83
CA GLY A 79 -6.88 24.07 16.86
C GLY A 79 -6.25 23.93 15.47
N HIS A 80 -6.99 23.29 14.58
CA HIS A 80 -6.56 23.07 13.21
C HIS A 80 -7.75 23.15 12.24
N THR A 81 -7.43 23.34 10.97
CA THR A 81 -8.39 23.26 9.87
C THR A 81 -7.77 22.44 8.74
N ASP A 82 -8.52 21.44 8.27
CA ASP A 82 -8.10 20.58 7.18
C ASP A 82 -8.63 21.13 5.85
N ALA A 83 -7.76 21.26 4.86
CA ALA A 83 -8.12 21.85 3.57
C ALA A 83 -7.39 21.19 2.38
N LEU A 84 -8.04 21.23 1.22
CA LEU A 84 -7.53 20.82 -0.07
C LEU A 84 -7.57 22.01 -1.04
N TRP A 85 -6.61 22.11 -1.94
CA TRP A 85 -6.60 23.16 -2.95
C TRP A 85 -7.60 22.85 -4.07
N LEU A 86 -8.68 23.63 -4.15
CA LEU A 86 -9.77 23.44 -5.11
C LEU A 86 -10.28 24.78 -5.62
N ASP A 87 -10.52 24.86 -6.93
CA ASP A 87 -11.08 26.06 -7.58
C ASP A 87 -10.31 27.34 -7.20
N SER A 88 -8.97 27.25 -7.23
CA SER A 88 -8.03 28.33 -6.91
C SER A 88 -8.10 28.87 -5.47
N ALA A 89 -8.60 28.08 -4.52
CA ALA A 89 -8.59 28.41 -3.10
C ALA A 89 -8.33 27.18 -2.22
N TRP A 90 -7.86 27.39 -0.99
CA TRP A 90 -7.90 26.35 0.03
C TRP A 90 -9.33 26.19 0.51
N ARG A 91 -9.87 24.98 0.43
CA ARG A 91 -11.24 24.68 0.84
C ARG A 91 -11.28 23.55 1.85
N THR A 92 -12.10 23.72 2.88
CA THR A 92 -12.44 22.64 3.81
C THR A 92 -13.29 21.59 3.11
N VAL A 93 -13.51 20.45 3.76
CA VAL A 93 -14.38 19.39 3.22
C VAL A 93 -15.83 19.86 2.99
N HIS A 94 -16.26 20.90 3.71
CA HIS A 94 -17.58 21.53 3.58
C HIS A 94 -17.61 22.67 2.55
N GLY A 95 -16.48 22.95 1.88
CA GLY A 95 -16.38 23.96 0.83
C GLY A 95 -16.07 25.39 1.30
N GLU A 96 -15.91 25.59 2.62
CA GLU A 96 -15.54 26.89 3.19
C GLU A 96 -14.11 27.27 2.79
N ILE A 97 -13.89 28.54 2.50
CA ILE A 97 -12.58 29.04 2.08
C ILE A 97 -11.70 29.26 3.32
N LEU A 98 -10.53 28.64 3.32
CA LEU A 98 -9.48 28.87 4.29
C LEU A 98 -8.46 29.86 3.72
N THR A 99 -8.05 30.85 4.52
CA THR A 99 -6.90 31.71 4.22
C THR A 99 -5.85 31.47 5.30
N PRO A 100 -4.80 30.67 5.03
CA PRO A 100 -3.77 30.41 6.03
C PRO A 100 -3.00 31.68 6.39
N ALA A 101 -2.70 31.86 7.67
CA ALA A 101 -1.87 32.94 8.17
C ALA A 101 -0.38 32.58 8.07
N ASP A 102 0.49 33.58 7.99
CA ASP A 102 1.95 33.36 7.97
C ASP A 102 2.49 32.76 9.28
N THR A 103 1.71 32.82 10.36
CA THR A 103 2.00 32.19 11.67
C THR A 103 1.54 30.74 11.77
N ASP A 104 0.77 30.25 10.79
CA ASP A 104 0.27 28.86 10.80
C ASP A 104 1.41 27.87 10.53
N THR A 105 1.21 26.64 11.00
CA THR A 105 2.03 25.50 10.58
C THR A 105 1.19 24.48 9.82
N VAL A 106 1.82 23.83 8.85
CA VAL A 106 1.17 22.93 7.91
C VAL A 106 1.74 21.52 8.12
N GLN A 107 0.84 20.57 8.26
CA GLN A 107 1.13 19.14 8.37
C GLN A 107 0.37 18.39 7.28
N LEU A 108 0.94 17.29 6.78
CA LEU A 108 0.21 16.42 5.88
C LEU A 108 -0.94 15.75 6.64
N TRP A 109 -2.17 15.91 6.15
CA TRP A 109 -3.37 15.37 6.80
C TRP A 109 -3.35 13.84 6.82
N HIS A 110 -3.74 13.22 7.94
CA HIS A 110 -3.78 11.77 8.09
C HIS A 110 -5.12 11.32 8.72
N PRO A 111 -5.75 10.23 8.24
CA PRO A 111 -7.06 9.78 8.73
C PRO A 111 -7.08 9.40 10.22
N VAL A 112 -5.99 8.87 10.77
CA VAL A 112 -5.88 8.57 12.23
C VAL A 112 -6.06 9.80 13.14
N LEU A 113 -5.87 11.01 12.60
CA LEU A 113 -6.00 12.26 13.34
C LEU A 113 -7.36 12.95 13.12
N SER A 114 -8.30 12.25 12.48
CA SER A 114 -9.59 12.79 12.06
C SER A 114 -10.72 11.84 12.43
N THR A 115 -11.94 12.35 12.51
CA THR A 115 -13.12 11.51 12.74
C THR A 115 -13.46 10.67 11.51
N THR A 116 -14.16 9.56 11.71
CA THR A 116 -14.61 8.72 10.59
C THR A 116 -15.48 9.49 9.60
N ASP A 117 -16.37 10.36 10.09
CA ASP A 117 -17.26 11.18 9.25
C ASP A 117 -16.47 12.14 8.35
N GLU A 118 -15.44 12.79 8.90
CA GLU A 118 -14.55 13.66 8.14
C GLU A 118 -13.77 12.90 7.08
N VAL A 119 -13.23 11.71 7.42
CA VAL A 119 -12.55 10.83 6.46
C VAL A 119 -13.49 10.44 5.31
N LEU A 120 -14.75 10.08 5.62
CA LEU A 120 -15.76 9.72 4.61
C LEU A 120 -16.16 10.91 3.74
N ALA A 121 -16.25 12.11 4.32
CA ALA A 121 -16.54 13.33 3.59
C ALA A 121 -15.41 13.67 2.60
N TRP A 122 -14.14 13.55 3.03
CA TRP A 122 -12.99 13.74 2.14
C TRP A 122 -12.97 12.73 1.00
N ARG A 123 -13.22 11.44 1.28
CA ARG A 123 -13.31 10.40 0.24
C ARG A 123 -14.40 10.71 -0.79
N THR A 124 -15.56 11.17 -0.31
CA THR A 124 -16.67 11.58 -1.18
C THR A 124 -16.31 12.77 -2.06
N LEU A 125 -15.71 13.81 -1.50
CA LEU A 125 -15.26 14.96 -2.27
C LEU A 125 -14.22 14.57 -3.34
N LEU A 126 -13.25 13.73 -3.00
CA LEU A 126 -12.23 13.26 -3.95
C LEU A 126 -12.84 12.44 -5.10
N ASP A 127 -13.80 11.57 -4.79
CA ASP A 127 -14.49 10.76 -5.80
C ASP A 127 -15.40 11.60 -6.71
N GLU A 128 -16.10 12.59 -6.16
CA GLU A 128 -16.96 13.51 -6.92
C GLU A 128 -16.15 14.39 -7.87
N LYS A 129 -15.01 14.90 -7.38
CA LYS A 129 -14.10 15.75 -8.17
C LYS A 129 -13.14 14.96 -9.05
N GLN A 130 -13.17 13.62 -8.98
CA GLN A 130 -12.24 12.72 -9.69
C GLN A 130 -10.76 13.09 -9.46
N LEU A 131 -10.43 13.43 -8.21
CA LEU A 131 -9.09 13.84 -7.81
C LEU A 131 -8.30 12.62 -7.36
N ARG A 132 -7.25 12.28 -8.13
CA ARG A 132 -6.35 11.18 -7.80
C ARG A 132 -5.24 11.68 -6.89
N GLN A 133 -5.16 11.15 -5.68
CA GLN A 133 -4.08 11.50 -4.77
C GLN A 133 -2.76 10.83 -5.21
N PRO A 134 -1.62 11.55 -5.18
CA PRO A 134 -0.33 11.00 -5.61
C PRO A 134 0.20 9.93 -4.66
N LEU A 135 -0.34 9.85 -3.44
CA LEU A 135 -0.08 8.81 -2.46
C LEU A 135 -1.39 8.44 -1.76
N LYS A 136 -1.43 7.29 -1.08
CA LYS A 136 -2.62 6.85 -0.34
C LYS A 136 -2.75 7.70 0.93
N GLN A 137 -3.67 8.68 0.91
CA GLN A 137 -3.93 9.61 2.03
C GLN A 137 -5.37 9.47 2.59
N ALA A 138 -6.41 9.88 1.86
CA ALA A 138 -7.81 9.75 2.33
C ALA A 138 -8.22 8.28 2.51
N TYR A 139 -7.69 7.43 1.66
CA TYR A 139 -7.83 5.98 1.73
C TYR A 139 -6.63 5.34 2.46
N ARG A 140 -5.89 6.06 3.29
CA ARG A 140 -4.79 5.44 4.04
C ARG A 140 -5.33 4.54 5.14
N GLU A 141 -4.70 3.38 5.30
CA GLU A 141 -5.01 2.42 6.36
C GLU A 141 -4.76 3.04 7.74
N VAL A 142 -5.65 2.78 8.68
CA VAL A 142 -5.54 3.27 10.05
C VAL A 142 -5.45 2.09 11.00
N TYR A 143 -4.41 2.07 11.83
CA TYR A 143 -4.26 1.06 12.89
C TYR A 143 -4.42 1.75 14.23
N LEU A 144 -5.55 1.52 14.86
CA LEU A 144 -5.79 1.89 16.25
C LEU A 144 -5.36 0.75 17.16
N LEU A 145 -5.03 1.07 18.41
CA LEU A 145 -4.79 0.06 19.43
C LEU A 145 -6.05 -0.77 19.66
N THR A 146 -5.83 -2.07 19.85
CA THR A 146 -6.88 -3.04 20.11
C THR A 146 -6.79 -3.54 21.55
N PRO A 147 -7.88 -4.06 22.14
CA PRO A 147 -7.83 -4.59 23.51
C PRO A 147 -6.74 -5.66 23.77
N PRO A 148 -6.41 -6.56 22.82
CA PRO A 148 -5.25 -7.44 22.97
C PRO A 148 -3.91 -6.71 23.16
N GLU A 149 -3.70 -5.60 22.46
CA GLU A 149 -2.48 -4.79 22.56
C GLU A 149 -2.42 -3.97 23.85
N GLU A 150 -3.58 -3.59 24.41
CA GLU A 150 -3.67 -3.00 25.75
C GLU A 150 -3.27 -4.02 26.84
N ASN A 151 -3.59 -5.30 26.63
CA ASN A 151 -3.24 -6.38 27.56
C ASN A 151 -1.76 -6.76 27.50
N THR A 152 -1.19 -6.94 26.29
CA THR A 152 0.24 -7.24 26.12
C THR A 152 1.14 -6.06 26.49
N ARG A 153 0.58 -4.83 26.45
CA ARG A 153 1.17 -3.54 26.78
C ARG A 153 2.35 -3.13 25.91
N THR A 154 3.40 -3.93 25.76
CA THR A 154 4.68 -3.49 25.17
C THR A 154 4.94 -4.04 23.77
N TYR A 155 4.05 -4.90 23.25
CA TYR A 155 4.19 -5.49 21.92
C TYR A 155 2.85 -5.82 21.27
N SER A 156 2.82 -5.82 19.94
CA SER A 156 1.67 -6.26 19.14
C SER A 156 1.98 -7.60 18.47
N ASN A 157 1.07 -8.57 18.61
CA ASN A 157 1.08 -9.85 17.89
C ASN A 157 0.21 -9.83 16.63
N ARG A 158 -0.32 -8.66 16.23
CA ARG A 158 -1.28 -8.56 15.12
C ARG A 158 -0.74 -9.11 13.80
N MET A 159 0.59 -9.06 13.64
CA MET A 159 1.32 -9.50 12.44
C MET A 159 2.27 -10.67 12.74
N ALA A 160 2.02 -11.42 13.82
CA ALA A 160 2.79 -12.60 14.20
C ALA A 160 2.37 -13.84 13.40
N ALA A 161 3.23 -14.85 13.37
CA ALA A 161 3.00 -16.16 12.77
C ALA A 161 2.75 -16.16 11.25
N HIS A 162 3.30 -15.17 10.53
CA HIS A 162 3.33 -15.17 9.06
C HIS A 162 4.67 -15.66 8.53
N VAL A 163 4.65 -16.43 7.44
CA VAL A 163 5.85 -16.87 6.73
C VAL A 163 6.12 -15.97 5.54
N LEU A 164 7.25 -15.26 5.55
CA LEU A 164 7.64 -14.30 4.51
C LEU A 164 8.80 -14.83 3.65
N ARG A 165 8.78 -14.51 2.36
CA ARG A 165 9.95 -14.61 1.47
C ARG A 165 10.99 -13.58 1.90
N GLN A 166 12.12 -14.03 2.43
CA GLN A 166 13.06 -13.18 3.15
C GLN A 166 13.68 -12.08 2.28
N HIS A 167 14.13 -12.41 1.06
CA HIS A 167 14.69 -11.41 0.13
C HIS A 167 13.68 -10.33 -0.28
N GLN A 168 12.42 -10.72 -0.44
CA GLN A 168 11.35 -9.78 -0.77
C GLN A 168 11.05 -8.87 0.43
N PHE A 169 10.96 -9.44 1.63
CA PHE A 169 10.83 -8.69 2.88
C PHE A 169 11.98 -7.68 3.05
N SER A 170 13.23 -8.11 2.93
CA SER A 170 14.41 -7.24 3.02
C SER A 170 14.36 -6.07 2.03
N SER A 171 13.94 -6.34 0.78
CA SER A 171 13.79 -5.30 -0.24
C SER A 171 12.71 -4.28 0.11
N LEU A 172 11.55 -4.73 0.62
CA LEU A 172 10.45 -3.86 1.05
C LEU A 172 10.84 -3.04 2.29
N ALA A 173 11.45 -3.68 3.28
CA ALA A 173 11.95 -3.04 4.49
C ALA A 173 12.90 -1.89 4.14
N LYS A 174 13.89 -2.15 3.27
CA LYS A 174 14.84 -1.14 2.80
C LYS A 174 14.14 0.04 2.09
N LEU A 175 13.14 -0.23 1.26
CA LEU A 175 12.37 0.82 0.58
C LEU A 175 11.59 1.72 1.55
N ARG A 176 11.17 1.16 2.69
CA ARG A 176 10.48 1.87 3.79
C ARG A 176 11.44 2.50 4.81
N GLY A 177 12.75 2.38 4.62
CA GLY A 177 13.75 2.94 5.53
C GLY A 177 14.05 2.05 6.75
N TRP A 178 13.52 0.83 6.79
CA TRP A 178 13.85 -0.15 7.81
C TRP A 178 15.22 -0.76 7.52
N ARG A 179 15.97 -1.05 8.58
CA ARG A 179 17.22 -1.80 8.56
C ARG A 179 16.93 -3.26 8.85
N TYR A 180 17.38 -4.14 7.97
CA TYR A 180 17.27 -5.58 8.15
C TYR A 180 18.41 -6.28 7.42
N SER A 181 19.04 -7.23 8.10
CA SER A 181 20.09 -8.08 7.57
C SER A 181 19.53 -9.49 7.34
N LEU A 182 19.93 -10.13 6.25
CA LEU A 182 19.40 -11.44 5.90
C LEU A 182 19.88 -12.49 6.91
N MET A 183 18.95 -13.33 7.37
CA MET A 183 19.23 -14.49 8.21
C MET A 183 19.74 -15.67 7.38
N GLY A 184 20.78 -16.34 7.88
CA GLY A 184 21.42 -17.47 7.22
C GLY A 184 21.55 -18.73 8.08
N ALA A 185 21.71 -19.86 7.40
CA ALA A 185 21.97 -21.19 7.92
C ALA A 185 23.47 -21.42 8.19
N TYR A 186 24.13 -20.44 8.82
CA TYR A 186 25.53 -20.49 9.22
C TYR A 186 25.69 -19.92 10.64
N ASP A 187 26.87 -20.10 11.25
CA ASP A 187 27.12 -19.64 12.62
C ASP A 187 26.83 -18.14 12.76
N LYS A 188 26.02 -17.78 13.77
CA LYS A 188 25.49 -16.41 14.00
C LYS A 188 24.63 -15.82 12.88
N GLY A 189 24.21 -16.62 11.89
CA GLY A 189 23.29 -16.20 10.84
C GLY A 189 21.89 -15.83 11.35
N TYR A 190 21.60 -16.04 12.64
CA TYR A 190 20.34 -15.69 13.30
C TYR A 190 20.40 -14.40 14.14
N GLU A 191 21.55 -13.69 14.21
CA GLU A 191 21.69 -12.46 15.01
C GLU A 191 20.85 -11.27 14.45
N SER A 192 20.19 -11.44 13.31
CA SER A 192 19.27 -10.46 12.70
C SER A 192 17.80 -10.82 12.98
N ASP A 193 17.47 -10.92 14.27
CA ASP A 193 16.15 -11.34 14.78
C ASP A 193 15.06 -10.26 14.64
N SER A 194 15.39 -9.08 14.10
CA SER A 194 14.42 -8.02 13.87
C SER A 194 14.81 -7.09 12.72
N ALA A 195 13.80 -6.58 12.02
CA ALA A 195 13.92 -5.37 11.22
C ALA A 195 13.64 -4.15 12.10
N THR A 196 14.42 -3.08 11.96
CA THR A 196 14.30 -1.89 12.82
C THR A 196 14.08 -0.61 12.02
N LEU A 197 13.29 0.31 12.56
CA LEU A 197 13.05 1.64 12.01
C LEU A 197 13.34 2.70 13.08
N GLU A 198 14.29 3.59 12.79
CA GLU A 198 14.61 4.73 13.65
C GLU A 198 13.56 5.83 13.50
N LEU A 199 13.04 6.33 14.62
CA LEU A 199 12.01 7.36 14.69
C LEU A 199 12.50 8.54 15.55
N PRO A 200 13.55 9.26 15.11
CA PRO A 200 14.23 10.24 15.95
C PRO A 200 13.34 11.43 16.35
N ALA A 201 12.37 11.81 15.51
CA ALA A 201 11.40 12.87 15.82
C ALA A 201 10.56 12.58 17.07
N HIS A 202 10.45 11.30 17.45
CA HIS A 202 9.69 10.82 18.59
C HIS A 202 10.58 10.22 19.69
N GLY A 203 11.89 10.14 19.47
CA GLY A 203 12.81 9.44 20.38
C GLY A 203 12.57 7.93 20.48
N LEU A 204 12.00 7.32 19.44
CA LEU A 204 11.61 5.91 19.41
C LEU A 204 12.42 5.12 18.37
N GLN A 205 12.44 3.80 18.52
CA GLN A 205 12.76 2.84 17.47
C GLN A 205 11.63 1.80 17.42
N ALA A 206 11.13 1.52 16.22
CA ALA A 206 10.22 0.40 16.00
C ALA A 206 11.01 -0.86 15.62
N GLN A 207 10.59 -2.02 16.11
CA GLN A 207 11.19 -3.31 15.84
C GLN A 207 10.12 -4.29 15.36
N PHE A 208 10.38 -4.96 14.25
CA PHE A 208 9.55 -6.06 13.76
C PHE A 208 10.36 -7.35 13.82
N TRP A 209 10.00 -8.19 14.79
CA TRP A 209 10.72 -9.41 15.12
C TRP A 209 10.41 -10.53 14.13
N VAL A 210 11.47 -11.25 13.76
CA VAL A 210 11.42 -12.38 12.83
C VAL A 210 12.32 -13.51 13.33
N SER A 211 12.06 -14.73 12.89
CA SER A 211 12.86 -15.90 13.19
C SER A 211 13.06 -16.74 11.94
N GLU A 212 14.12 -17.55 11.92
CA GLU A 212 14.38 -18.46 10.82
C GLU A 212 13.28 -19.51 10.66
N VAL A 213 12.99 -19.87 9.41
CA VAL A 213 12.18 -21.05 9.09
C VAL A 213 13.13 -22.18 8.74
N ASN A 214 13.54 -22.92 9.76
CA ASN A 214 14.43 -24.06 9.62
C ASN A 214 13.67 -25.26 9.04
N ALA A 215 13.59 -25.32 7.71
CA ALA A 215 13.03 -26.43 6.96
C ALA A 215 14.06 -26.99 5.97
N ASP A 216 13.95 -28.28 5.65
CA ASP A 216 14.88 -28.96 4.74
C ASP A 216 14.97 -28.24 3.39
N ASN A 217 16.20 -27.97 2.94
CA ASN A 217 16.50 -27.25 1.70
C ASN A 217 15.83 -25.86 1.59
N ALA A 218 15.51 -25.21 2.71
CA ALA A 218 14.91 -23.88 2.73
C ALA A 218 15.95 -22.75 2.71
N TRP A 219 17.15 -22.99 2.16
CA TRP A 219 18.20 -21.99 1.98
C TRP A 219 18.77 -22.02 0.56
N ASN A 220 19.29 -20.88 0.11
CA ASN A 220 19.95 -20.77 -1.19
C ASN A 220 21.40 -21.30 -1.16
N ASP A 221 22.08 -21.33 -2.32
CA ASP A 221 23.47 -21.79 -2.45
C ASP A 221 24.48 -21.03 -1.57
N THR A 222 24.12 -19.86 -1.05
CA THR A 222 24.96 -19.04 -0.15
C THR A 222 24.62 -19.25 1.33
N GLY A 223 23.73 -20.19 1.65
CA GLY A 223 23.31 -20.46 3.03
C GLY A 223 22.36 -19.41 3.60
N ILE A 224 21.65 -18.64 2.78
CA ILE A 224 20.64 -17.67 3.25
C ILE A 224 19.26 -18.33 3.23
N TRP A 225 18.50 -18.22 4.32
CA TRP A 225 17.16 -18.77 4.40
C TRP A 225 16.22 -18.12 3.36
N HIS A 226 15.45 -18.93 2.67
CA HIS A 226 14.42 -18.44 1.75
C HIS A 226 13.26 -17.77 2.49
N TYR A 227 12.97 -18.24 3.71
CA TYR A 227 11.82 -17.80 4.49
C TYR A 227 12.18 -17.41 5.92
N VAL A 228 11.39 -16.50 6.47
CA VAL A 228 11.38 -16.14 7.89
C VAL A 228 9.96 -16.15 8.41
N SER A 229 9.79 -16.48 9.69
CA SER A 229 8.52 -16.36 10.39
C SER A 229 8.47 -15.03 11.14
N THR A 230 7.32 -14.38 11.16
CA THR A 230 7.12 -13.12 11.87
C THR A 230 6.67 -13.37 13.30
N ASP A 231 6.99 -12.44 14.19
CA ASP A 231 6.54 -12.42 15.57
C ASP A 231 6.05 -11.01 15.94
N GLN A 232 6.66 -10.39 16.95
CA GLN A 232 6.15 -9.19 17.58
C GLN A 232 6.56 -7.90 16.88
N VAL A 233 5.67 -6.89 16.94
CA VAL A 233 6.04 -5.49 16.73
C VAL A 233 6.23 -4.82 18.09
N ARG A 234 7.37 -4.16 18.29
CA ARG A 234 7.72 -3.45 19.53
C ARG A 234 8.15 -2.02 19.25
N PHE A 235 7.96 -1.16 20.23
CA PHE A 235 8.56 0.17 20.26
C PHE A 235 9.50 0.25 21.44
N VAL A 236 10.69 0.81 21.23
CA VAL A 236 11.72 0.92 22.26
C VAL A 236 12.30 2.33 22.28
N THR A 237 12.80 2.72 23.46
CA THR A 237 13.71 3.86 23.63
C THR A 237 15.07 3.34 24.08
N ASN A 238 16.00 4.26 24.35
CA ASN A 238 17.26 3.94 25.05
C ASN A 238 17.05 3.34 26.45
N HIS A 239 15.84 3.46 27.02
CA HIS A 239 15.47 2.93 28.33
C HIS A 239 14.72 1.59 28.27
N GLY A 240 14.50 1.03 27.07
CA GLY A 240 13.81 -0.24 26.87
C GLY A 240 12.42 -0.11 26.22
N PRO A 241 11.59 -1.16 26.29
CA PRO A 241 10.28 -1.20 25.65
C PRO A 241 9.32 -0.13 26.14
N VAL A 242 8.59 0.47 25.22
CA VAL A 242 7.56 1.49 25.47
C VAL A 242 6.18 0.83 25.45
N PRO A 243 5.30 1.12 26.42
CA PRO A 243 3.90 0.74 26.34
C PRO A 243 3.25 1.29 25.07
N LEU A 244 2.58 0.44 24.30
CA LEU A 244 1.87 0.79 23.07
C LEU A 244 0.89 1.96 23.26
N PRO A 245 0.15 2.10 24.39
CA PRO A 245 -0.69 3.28 24.64
C PRO A 245 0.06 4.62 24.73
N GLU A 246 1.37 4.60 24.99
CA GLU A 246 2.22 5.80 25.03
C GLU A 246 2.82 6.15 23.66
N VAL A 247 2.71 5.26 22.67
CA VAL A 247 3.17 5.51 21.31
C VAL A 247 2.17 6.45 20.60
N PRO A 248 2.62 7.55 19.96
CA PRO A 248 1.72 8.43 19.24
C PRO A 248 0.87 7.66 18.20
N PRO A 249 -0.46 7.86 18.13
CA PRO A 249 -1.33 7.09 17.24
C PRO A 249 -0.92 7.14 15.76
N LEU A 250 -0.39 8.28 15.31
CA LEU A 250 0.16 8.44 13.97
C LEU A 250 1.36 7.53 13.74
N VAL A 251 2.30 7.49 14.68
CA VAL A 251 3.51 6.65 14.60
C VAL A 251 3.14 5.18 14.62
N PHE A 252 2.27 4.77 15.56
CA PHE A 252 1.79 3.40 15.64
C PHE A 252 1.11 2.97 14.34
N SER A 253 0.19 3.80 13.83
CA SER A 253 -0.53 3.52 12.58
C SER A 253 0.41 3.36 11.39
N GLU A 254 1.40 4.23 11.26
CA GLU A 254 2.35 4.20 10.14
C GLU A 254 3.31 3.01 10.20
N VAL A 255 3.81 2.68 11.38
CA VAL A 255 4.65 1.49 11.59
C VAL A 255 3.88 0.22 11.30
N MET A 256 2.66 0.08 11.83
CA MET A 256 1.82 -1.09 11.57
C MET A 256 1.44 -1.21 10.09
N ARG A 257 1.29 -0.08 9.40
CA ARG A 257 1.06 -0.05 7.95
C ARG A 257 2.26 -0.57 7.14
N ASP A 258 3.48 -0.25 7.55
CA ASP A 258 4.68 -0.82 6.94
C ASP A 258 4.78 -2.33 7.19
N VAL A 259 4.48 -2.77 8.42
CA VAL A 259 4.49 -4.20 8.78
C VAL A 259 3.40 -4.97 8.02
N ASP A 260 2.19 -4.43 7.90
CA ASP A 260 1.12 -5.04 7.08
C ASP A 260 1.52 -5.09 5.59
N LEU A 261 2.25 -4.09 5.07
CA LEU A 261 2.80 -4.16 3.72
C LEU A 261 3.82 -5.31 3.59
N PHE A 262 4.69 -5.50 4.57
CA PHE A 262 5.68 -6.59 4.56
C PHE A 262 4.99 -7.95 4.55
N VAL A 263 4.03 -8.16 5.45
CA VAL A 263 3.22 -9.38 5.49
C VAL A 263 2.40 -9.55 4.22
N GLY A 264 1.64 -8.52 3.83
CA GLY A 264 0.74 -8.51 2.68
C GLY A 264 1.41 -8.69 1.32
N VAL A 265 2.73 -8.48 1.20
CA VAL A 265 3.45 -8.64 -0.09
C VAL A 265 4.47 -9.77 -0.05
N ALA A 266 5.17 -9.95 1.08
CA ALA A 266 6.20 -10.98 1.21
C ALA A 266 5.65 -12.32 1.71
N SER A 267 4.43 -12.39 2.26
CA SER A 267 3.84 -13.65 2.71
C SER A 267 3.75 -14.66 1.59
N VAL A 268 4.16 -15.90 1.87
CA VAL A 268 3.98 -17.05 0.95
C VAL A 268 2.51 -17.28 0.64
N GLY A 269 1.58 -16.85 1.50
CA GLY A 269 0.14 -16.92 1.29
C GLY A 269 -0.37 -16.10 0.09
N ASN A 270 0.42 -15.16 -0.45
CA ASN A 270 0.09 -14.41 -1.66
C ASN A 270 0.70 -14.99 -2.93
N ASP A 271 1.41 -16.11 -2.85
CA ASP A 271 1.99 -16.78 -4.02
C ASP A 271 0.97 -17.76 -4.63
N PRO A 272 0.40 -17.45 -5.81
CA PRO A 272 -0.59 -18.32 -6.44
C PRO A 272 0.00 -19.64 -6.93
N LEU A 273 1.33 -19.73 -7.07
CA LEU A 273 2.04 -20.94 -7.48
C LEU A 273 2.57 -21.75 -6.29
N TRP A 274 2.33 -21.33 -5.04
CA TRP A 274 2.86 -22.02 -3.86
C TRP A 274 2.46 -23.50 -3.80
N ARG A 275 1.22 -23.80 -4.22
CA ARG A 275 0.68 -25.16 -4.27
C ARG A 275 1.36 -26.03 -5.34
N ASP A 276 1.73 -25.41 -6.46
CA ASP A 276 2.27 -26.11 -7.64
C ASP A 276 3.81 -26.25 -7.59
N ASN A 277 4.50 -25.31 -6.94
CA ASN A 277 5.96 -25.30 -6.82
C ASN A 277 6.50 -26.19 -5.68
N GLY A 278 5.65 -27.01 -5.05
CA GLY A 278 6.07 -27.88 -3.96
C GLY A 278 6.43 -27.12 -2.67
N GLY A 279 5.69 -26.03 -2.37
CA GLY A 279 5.88 -25.25 -1.15
C GLY A 279 5.99 -26.13 0.11
N LEU A 280 6.62 -25.59 1.16
CA LEU A 280 6.93 -26.36 2.37
C LEU A 280 5.68 -27.11 2.89
N PRO A 281 5.66 -28.47 2.91
CA PRO A 281 4.48 -29.25 3.26
C PRO A 281 3.84 -28.87 4.60
N ALA A 282 4.66 -28.47 5.58
CA ALA A 282 4.24 -27.99 6.89
C ALA A 282 3.38 -26.71 6.86
N TYR A 283 3.44 -25.92 5.78
CA TYR A 283 2.77 -24.62 5.66
C TYR A 283 1.65 -24.60 4.61
N ARG A 284 1.21 -25.78 4.12
CA ARG A 284 0.03 -25.87 3.22
C ARG A 284 -1.24 -25.31 3.88
N ASN A 285 -1.49 -25.68 5.13
CA ASN A 285 -2.64 -25.18 5.89
C ASN A 285 -2.56 -23.67 6.15
N TYR A 286 -1.34 -23.13 6.35
CA TYR A 286 -1.12 -21.69 6.49
C TYR A 286 -1.50 -20.94 5.20
N TRP A 287 -1.09 -21.44 4.03
CA TRP A 287 -1.42 -20.80 2.74
C TRP A 287 -2.93 -20.75 2.48
N GLU A 288 -3.66 -21.85 2.74
CA GLU A 288 -5.12 -21.89 2.54
C GLU A 288 -5.83 -20.91 3.48
N ASN A 289 -5.47 -20.91 4.76
CA ASN A 289 -6.03 -20.01 5.76
C ASN A 289 -5.73 -18.54 5.45
N TYR A 290 -4.52 -18.22 4.99
CA TYR A 290 -4.14 -16.85 4.65
C TYR A 290 -4.79 -16.39 3.33
N SER A 291 -4.84 -17.25 2.31
CA SER A 291 -5.32 -16.91 0.96
C SER A 291 -6.78 -16.48 0.92
N PHE A 292 -7.61 -17.02 1.81
CA PHE A 292 -9.07 -16.84 1.84
C PHE A 292 -9.61 -16.47 3.22
N GLY A 293 -8.73 -16.15 4.18
CA GLY A 293 -9.05 -15.79 5.56
C GLY A 293 -9.59 -14.36 5.70
N GLU A 294 -9.68 -13.88 6.93
CA GLU A 294 -10.21 -12.54 7.21
C GLU A 294 -9.38 -11.40 6.60
N LEU A 295 -10.04 -10.28 6.30
CA LEU A 295 -9.38 -9.13 5.67
C LEU A 295 -8.49 -8.37 6.66
N GLY A 296 -7.21 -8.21 6.30
CA GLY A 296 -6.32 -7.22 6.93
C GLY A 296 -6.72 -5.78 6.60
N GLU A 297 -6.10 -4.78 7.23
CA GLU A 297 -6.50 -3.36 7.11
C GLU A 297 -6.31 -2.80 5.70
N VAL A 298 -5.23 -3.19 5.02
CA VAL A 298 -5.03 -2.88 3.59
C VAL A 298 -6.19 -3.41 2.75
N ALA A 299 -6.64 -4.64 3.02
CA ALA A 299 -7.71 -5.29 2.27
C ALA A 299 -9.10 -4.73 2.60
N LYS A 300 -9.36 -4.34 3.86
CA LYS A 300 -10.57 -3.60 4.26
C LYS A 300 -10.64 -2.24 3.56
N THR A 301 -9.54 -1.51 3.51
CA THR A 301 -9.51 -0.21 2.83
C THR A 301 -9.71 -0.37 1.32
N ARG A 302 -9.17 -1.44 0.74
CA ARG A 302 -9.42 -1.82 -0.65
C ARG A 302 -10.87 -2.18 -0.91
N LYS A 303 -11.52 -2.91 0.01
CA LYS A 303 -12.97 -3.20 -0.05
C LYS A 303 -13.77 -1.92 -0.15
N LEU A 304 -13.52 -0.94 0.73
CA LEU A 304 -14.20 0.36 0.72
C LEU A 304 -14.00 1.12 -0.61
N ALA A 305 -12.79 1.09 -1.18
CA ALA A 305 -12.54 1.68 -2.49
C ALA A 305 -13.32 0.94 -3.60
N LEU A 306 -13.35 -0.40 -3.57
CA LEU A 306 -14.08 -1.21 -4.55
C LEU A 306 -15.60 -1.01 -4.46
N GLU A 307 -16.18 -0.89 -3.26
CA GLU A 307 -17.61 -0.63 -3.05
C GLU A 307 -18.05 0.68 -3.73
N ARG A 308 -17.15 1.66 -3.81
CA ARG A 308 -17.40 2.97 -4.44
C ARG A 308 -17.08 2.97 -5.94
N LEU A 309 -16.09 2.19 -6.36
CA LEU A 309 -15.64 2.12 -7.76
C LEU A 309 -16.47 1.16 -8.62
N VAL A 310 -16.67 -0.09 -8.16
CA VAL A 310 -17.28 -1.18 -8.95
C VAL A 310 -18.63 -0.81 -9.56
N PRO A 311 -19.57 -0.15 -8.85
CA PRO A 311 -20.86 0.25 -9.44
C PRO A 311 -20.76 1.17 -10.66
N ARG A 312 -19.64 1.90 -10.79
CA ARG A 312 -19.38 2.82 -11.91
C ARG A 312 -18.63 2.17 -13.08
N LEU A 313 -18.23 0.90 -12.94
CA LEU A 313 -17.48 0.15 -13.95
C LEU A 313 -18.39 -0.80 -14.73
N LYS A 314 -17.91 -1.29 -15.89
CA LYS A 314 -18.62 -2.29 -16.70
C LYS A 314 -18.99 -3.54 -15.89
N ILE A 315 -18.09 -3.98 -15.00
CA ILE A 315 -18.29 -5.13 -14.12
C ILE A 315 -19.40 -4.93 -13.08
N GLY A 316 -19.83 -3.69 -12.79
CA GLY A 316 -20.81 -3.40 -11.74
C GLY A 316 -22.18 -4.03 -11.96
N LYS A 317 -22.51 -4.42 -13.20
CA LYS A 317 -23.78 -5.10 -13.53
C LYS A 317 -23.77 -6.60 -13.24
N VAL A 318 -22.59 -7.18 -13.12
CA VAL A 318 -22.38 -8.63 -12.99
C VAL A 318 -21.53 -8.98 -11.77
N SER A 319 -21.26 -8.01 -10.91
CA SER A 319 -20.45 -8.24 -9.72
C SER A 319 -21.01 -7.50 -8.52
N GLU A 320 -20.76 -8.10 -7.35
CA GLU A 320 -21.12 -7.55 -6.05
C GLU A 320 -20.01 -7.86 -5.05
N ILE A 321 -19.91 -7.02 -4.02
CA ILE A 321 -19.00 -7.29 -2.92
C ILE A 321 -19.78 -8.03 -1.85
N LYS A 322 -19.34 -9.25 -1.53
CA LYS A 322 -19.94 -10.11 -0.52
C LYS A 322 -18.86 -10.54 0.46
N ASP A 323 -19.04 -10.16 1.72
CA ASP A 323 -18.10 -10.39 2.82
C ASP A 323 -16.67 -9.92 2.47
N ARG A 324 -15.78 -10.87 2.18
CA ARG A 324 -14.35 -10.70 1.87
C ARG A 324 -14.01 -10.95 0.40
N PHE A 325 -15.03 -11.01 -0.47
CA PHE A 325 -14.87 -11.30 -1.89
C PHE A 325 -15.54 -10.25 -2.78
N LEU A 326 -14.92 -9.99 -3.93
CA LEU A 326 -15.63 -9.48 -5.10
C LEU A 326 -16.16 -10.70 -5.87
N VAL A 327 -17.48 -10.89 -5.84
CA VAL A 327 -18.16 -11.98 -6.54
C VAL A 327 -18.49 -11.49 -7.95
N VAL A 328 -18.02 -12.20 -8.97
CA VAL A 328 -18.21 -11.86 -10.39
C VAL A 328 -18.95 -13.02 -11.07
N ARG A 329 -20.11 -12.74 -11.63
CA ARG A 329 -20.88 -13.68 -12.43
C ARG A 329 -20.42 -13.59 -13.88
N GLY A 330 -19.57 -14.52 -14.32
CA GLY A 330 -19.27 -14.73 -15.73
C GLY A 330 -20.42 -15.44 -16.45
N LYS A 331 -20.18 -15.83 -17.70
CA LYS A 331 -21.15 -16.59 -18.51
C LYS A 331 -20.98 -18.10 -18.34
N LEU A 332 -19.78 -18.57 -17.97
CA LEU A 332 -19.50 -19.98 -17.71
C LEU A 332 -19.59 -20.31 -16.22
N ARG A 333 -19.03 -19.46 -15.33
CA ARG A 333 -19.04 -19.69 -13.87
C ARG A 333 -19.23 -18.39 -13.07
N THR A 334 -19.49 -18.55 -11.77
CA THR A 334 -19.35 -17.48 -10.78
C THR A 334 -17.99 -17.58 -10.10
N TYR A 335 -17.33 -16.44 -9.93
CA TYR A 335 -15.98 -16.33 -9.40
C TYR A 335 -15.97 -15.48 -8.13
N LYS A 336 -15.31 -15.96 -7.07
CA LYS A 336 -15.10 -15.21 -5.83
C LYS A 336 -13.63 -14.78 -5.76
N ILE A 337 -13.36 -13.49 -5.98
CA ILE A 337 -12.01 -12.92 -5.92
C ILE A 337 -11.78 -12.38 -4.52
N HIS A 338 -10.85 -12.98 -3.77
CA HIS A 338 -10.56 -12.56 -2.40
C HIS A 338 -9.96 -11.16 -2.37
N LEU A 339 -10.51 -10.28 -1.54
CA LEU A 339 -10.12 -8.87 -1.53
C LEU A 339 -8.74 -8.64 -0.93
N GLY A 340 -8.20 -9.58 -0.15
CA GLY A 340 -6.85 -9.50 0.43
C GLY A 340 -5.75 -9.97 -0.50
N SER A 341 -5.87 -11.18 -1.03
CA SER A 341 -4.84 -11.88 -1.81
C SER A 341 -5.04 -11.75 -3.33
N GLY A 342 -6.25 -11.42 -3.78
CA GLY A 342 -6.64 -11.49 -5.19
C GLY A 342 -6.79 -12.92 -5.73
N ASN A 343 -6.74 -13.94 -4.87
CA ASN A 343 -6.95 -15.35 -5.26
C ASN A 343 -8.42 -15.61 -5.60
N ILE A 344 -8.67 -16.56 -6.51
CA ILE A 344 -10.00 -16.77 -7.10
C ILE A 344 -10.51 -18.17 -6.72
N LEU A 345 -11.75 -18.25 -6.26
CA LEU A 345 -12.51 -19.48 -6.13
C LEU A 345 -13.64 -19.50 -7.18
N MET A 346 -13.94 -20.67 -7.73
CA MET A 346 -15.04 -20.89 -8.67
C MET A 346 -16.19 -21.62 -7.98
N GLU A 347 -17.39 -21.07 -8.08
CA GLU A 347 -18.61 -21.77 -7.64
C GLU A 347 -19.00 -22.87 -8.64
N PRO A 348 -19.71 -23.93 -8.19
CA PRO A 348 -20.27 -24.12 -6.84
C PRO A 348 -19.36 -24.84 -5.83
N ASN A 349 -18.22 -25.38 -6.26
CA ASN A 349 -17.36 -26.25 -5.44
C ASN A 349 -16.18 -25.52 -4.78
N ASP A 350 -16.11 -24.19 -4.88
CA ASP A 350 -14.99 -23.36 -4.43
C ASP A 350 -13.64 -23.86 -4.95
N GLN A 351 -13.62 -24.29 -6.21
CA GLN A 351 -12.39 -24.73 -6.85
C GLN A 351 -11.48 -23.53 -7.12
N TYR A 352 -10.22 -23.63 -6.70
CA TYR A 352 -9.22 -22.60 -6.94
C TYR A 352 -8.96 -22.41 -8.45
N LEU A 353 -8.94 -21.14 -8.88
CA LEU A 353 -8.54 -20.74 -10.23
C LEU A 353 -7.26 -19.90 -10.16
N CYS A 354 -6.17 -20.43 -10.72
CA CYS A 354 -4.89 -19.73 -10.78
C CYS A 354 -4.82 -18.87 -12.05
N ILE A 355 -4.79 -17.54 -11.86
CA ILE A 355 -4.51 -16.55 -12.92
C ILE A 355 -3.34 -15.70 -12.46
N VAL A 356 -2.23 -15.82 -13.20
CA VAL A 356 -1.01 -15.05 -12.97
C VAL A 356 -1.02 -13.81 -13.86
N PRO A 357 -0.95 -12.59 -13.29
CA PRO A 357 -0.83 -11.38 -14.09
C PRO A 357 0.48 -11.41 -14.89
N ASP A 358 0.42 -11.11 -16.19
CA ASP A 358 1.63 -10.86 -16.97
C ASP A 358 2.32 -9.59 -16.46
N ARG A 359 3.47 -9.76 -15.80
CA ARG A 359 4.26 -8.65 -15.24
C ARG A 359 4.84 -7.72 -16.32
N SER A 360 4.89 -8.14 -17.58
CA SER A 360 5.40 -7.37 -18.72
C SER A 360 4.31 -6.55 -19.43
N ALA A 361 3.05 -6.94 -19.27
CA ALA A 361 1.92 -6.18 -19.79
C ALA A 361 1.78 -4.91 -18.95
N LYS A 362 2.06 -3.74 -19.57
CA LYS A 362 1.64 -2.46 -18.99
C LYS A 362 0.14 -2.53 -18.78
N THR A 363 -0.28 -2.64 -17.52
CA THR A 363 -1.67 -2.77 -17.13
C THR A 363 -2.46 -1.70 -17.87
N THR A 364 -3.35 -2.13 -18.76
CA THR A 364 -4.34 -1.31 -19.47
C THR A 364 -5.43 -0.84 -18.49
N SER A 365 -5.03 -0.40 -17.30
CA SER A 365 -5.88 0.27 -16.32
C SER A 365 -6.00 1.78 -16.62
N SER A 366 -5.61 2.23 -17.81
CA SER A 366 -5.58 3.65 -18.17
C SER A 366 -6.95 4.31 -18.19
N ASP A 367 -8.03 3.54 -18.35
CA ASP A 367 -9.39 4.07 -18.49
C ASP A 367 -10.22 4.01 -17.19
N VAL A 368 -9.67 3.48 -16.10
CA VAL A 368 -10.35 3.41 -14.81
C VAL A 368 -9.74 4.42 -13.84
N PHE A 369 -10.55 5.38 -13.41
CA PHE A 369 -10.17 6.26 -12.31
C PHE A 369 -9.91 5.42 -11.06
N LEU A 370 -8.77 5.69 -10.42
CA LEU A 370 -8.39 5.11 -9.14
C LEU A 370 -8.14 6.29 -8.21
N PRO A 371 -8.70 6.29 -6.99
CA PRO A 371 -8.63 7.45 -6.09
C PRO A 371 -7.21 7.74 -5.59
N PHE A 372 -6.30 6.77 -5.71
CA PHE A 372 -4.90 6.90 -5.32
C PHE A 372 -4.01 5.96 -6.15
N GLU A 373 -2.70 6.23 -6.12
CA GLU A 373 -1.68 5.35 -6.68
C GLU A 373 -1.14 4.36 -5.62
N GLY A 374 -0.58 3.23 -6.08
CA GLY A 374 0.27 2.36 -5.24
C GLY A 374 -0.37 1.08 -4.66
N ASP A 375 -1.64 0.77 -4.95
CA ASP A 375 -2.22 -0.55 -4.60
C ASP A 375 -2.28 -1.48 -5.82
N ALA A 376 -1.24 -2.29 -5.96
CA ALA A 376 -1.11 -3.25 -7.06
C ALA A 376 -2.18 -4.35 -6.99
N VAL A 377 -2.58 -4.79 -5.79
CA VAL A 377 -3.57 -5.86 -5.63
C VAL A 377 -4.97 -5.37 -6.02
N LEU A 378 -5.33 -4.12 -5.73
CA LEU A 378 -6.55 -3.49 -6.25
C LEU A 378 -6.61 -3.57 -7.78
N SER A 379 -5.49 -3.24 -8.44
CA SER A 379 -5.39 -3.29 -9.90
C SER A 379 -5.49 -4.72 -10.43
N ILE A 380 -4.90 -5.70 -9.74
CA ILE A 380 -5.00 -7.13 -10.07
C ILE A 380 -6.44 -7.62 -9.92
N ILE A 381 -7.13 -7.27 -8.83
CA ILE A 381 -8.52 -7.67 -8.59
C ILE A 381 -9.43 -7.12 -9.70
N LEU A 382 -9.30 -5.83 -10.05
CA LEU A 382 -10.08 -5.24 -11.13
C LEU A 382 -9.78 -5.87 -12.48
N SER A 383 -8.50 -6.17 -12.78
CA SER A 383 -8.10 -6.82 -14.02
C SER A 383 -8.67 -8.25 -14.12
N LYS A 384 -8.61 -9.02 -13.04
CA LYS A 384 -9.22 -10.36 -12.94
C LYS A 384 -10.74 -10.29 -13.11
N ALA A 385 -11.41 -9.35 -12.44
CA ALA A 385 -12.84 -9.17 -12.54
C ALA A 385 -13.28 -8.82 -13.97
N LEU A 386 -12.56 -7.92 -14.65
CA LEU A 386 -12.82 -7.55 -16.04
C LEU A 386 -12.62 -8.73 -16.99
N LEU A 387 -11.58 -9.54 -16.78
CA LEU A 387 -11.33 -10.75 -17.57
C LEU A 387 -12.44 -11.80 -17.36
N LEU A 388 -12.86 -12.03 -16.11
CA LEU A 388 -13.80 -13.09 -15.73
C LEU A 388 -15.27 -12.75 -16.00
N MET A 389 -15.60 -11.47 -16.15
CA MET A 389 -16.92 -11.02 -16.62
C MET A 389 -17.26 -11.58 -18.01
N ASP A 390 -16.25 -11.74 -18.87
CA ASP A 390 -16.38 -12.27 -20.24
C ASP A 390 -15.58 -13.59 -20.37
N ASP A 391 -15.75 -14.49 -19.40
CA ASP A 391 -15.05 -15.78 -19.30
C ASP A 391 -15.18 -16.69 -20.54
N ASP A 392 -16.26 -16.55 -21.31
CA ASP A 392 -16.51 -17.24 -22.59
C ASP A 392 -15.58 -16.79 -23.73
N ASN A 393 -15.01 -15.59 -23.63
CA ASN A 393 -14.11 -15.00 -24.62
C ASN A 393 -12.62 -15.15 -24.26
N ILE A 394 -12.31 -15.82 -23.15
CA ILE A 394 -10.92 -16.07 -22.75
C ILE A 394 -10.29 -17.08 -23.72
N THR A 395 -9.20 -16.69 -24.38
CA THR A 395 -8.48 -17.56 -25.34
C THR A 395 -7.29 -18.31 -24.72
N ASP A 396 -6.86 -17.92 -23.51
CA ASP A 396 -5.74 -18.56 -22.82
C ASP A 396 -6.10 -19.98 -22.37
N GLU A 397 -5.46 -20.98 -22.98
CA GLU A 397 -5.68 -22.41 -22.68
C GLU A 397 -5.36 -22.77 -21.24
N THR A 398 -4.42 -22.08 -20.60
CA THR A 398 -4.06 -22.32 -19.20
C THR A 398 -5.20 -21.95 -18.25
N ILE A 399 -5.99 -20.94 -18.60
CA ILE A 399 -7.15 -20.47 -17.83
C ILE A 399 -8.39 -21.27 -18.20
N THR A 400 -8.70 -21.41 -19.50
CA THR A 400 -9.93 -22.09 -19.96
C THR A 400 -9.99 -23.56 -19.55
N ARG A 401 -8.85 -24.27 -19.53
CA ARG A 401 -8.78 -25.65 -19.05
C ARG A 401 -9.09 -25.77 -17.56
N GLN A 402 -8.75 -24.76 -16.75
CA GLN A 402 -9.12 -24.73 -15.32
C GLN A 402 -10.63 -24.46 -15.15
N ILE A 403 -11.20 -23.52 -15.92
CA ILE A 403 -12.62 -23.17 -15.85
C ILE A 403 -13.52 -24.34 -16.28
N LYS A 404 -13.08 -25.16 -17.26
CA LYS A 404 -13.87 -26.29 -17.79
C LYS A 404 -13.83 -27.54 -16.91
N ARG A 405 -12.90 -27.63 -15.96
CA ARG A 405 -12.83 -28.73 -14.97
C ARG A 405 -13.84 -28.47 -13.88
#